data_AF-A0AA42BVJ6-F1
#
_entry.id   AF-A0AA42BVJ6-F1
#
_cell.length_a   1.000
_cell.length_b   1.000
_cell.length_c   1.000
_cell.angle_alpha   90.00
_cell.angle_beta   90.00
_cell.angle_gamma   90.00
#
_symmetry.space_group_name_H-M   'P 1'
#
loop_
_entity.id
_entity.type
_entity.pdbx_description
1 polymer ?
#
loop_
_entity_poly.entity_id
_entity_poly.type
_entity_poly.pdbx_seq_one_letter_code
_entity_poly.pdbx_strand_id
1 'polypeptide(L)'
;MNGIDRRSFLRTLGLRAVASAASTRSPEIARPPSLPWPPHPIRCAPIDELRLLALQEGLPLPDAALEMLGRRTVRLTGLRPGTRVAEAWLRTPAGLDNTGRLSAGETIVLDIDRSADALAATELTGTGWLTVELSTDEDEDEDDGDLPVVGRSRCLRIEFRHPRERPSARGGLPLQLDPHLQLPRVWSEPVQELGLDTAGQAAYVRVRDRLAETQGLEADQGAGAGLALHRLLGYPDDTSGTMPAECAEIAGPGEWTLLAQLSIGRASRVFVWTAPGDAGSRTVGLLR
;
A
#
# COMPACT_ATOMS: atom_id res chain seq x y z
N MET A 1 -64.52 -38.55 -15.95
CA MET A 1 -63.71 -37.83 -14.94
C MET A 1 -62.26 -38.14 -15.21
N ASN A 2 -61.55 -37.23 -15.88
CA ASN A 2 -60.17 -37.45 -16.31
C ASN A 2 -59.21 -37.20 -15.14
N GLY A 3 -58.46 -38.24 -14.76
CA GLY A 3 -57.46 -38.16 -13.71
C GLY A 3 -56.30 -37.28 -14.15
N ILE A 4 -56.07 -36.18 -13.43
CA ILE A 4 -54.91 -35.31 -13.62
C ILE A 4 -53.67 -36.08 -13.18
N ASP A 5 -52.77 -36.34 -14.13
CA ASP A 5 -51.48 -36.97 -13.89
C ASP A 5 -50.58 -36.04 -13.04
N ARG A 6 -50.52 -36.35 -11.73
CA ARG A 6 -49.72 -35.62 -10.73
C ARG A 6 -48.23 -35.59 -11.07
N ARG A 7 -47.71 -36.51 -11.88
CA ARG A 7 -46.28 -36.53 -12.27
C ARG A 7 -45.97 -35.46 -13.32
N SER A 8 -46.91 -35.16 -14.21
CA SER A 8 -46.74 -34.09 -15.22
C SER A 8 -46.78 -32.69 -14.58
N PHE A 9 -47.58 -32.52 -13.53
CA PHE A 9 -47.70 -31.24 -12.82
C PHE A 9 -46.41 -30.86 -12.07
N LEU A 10 -45.78 -31.83 -11.38
CA LEU A 10 -44.55 -31.58 -10.62
C LEU A 10 -43.33 -31.32 -11.52
N ARG A 11 -43.23 -31.96 -12.70
CA ARG A 11 -42.18 -31.63 -13.68
C ARG A 11 -42.31 -30.21 -14.24
N THR A 12 -43.53 -29.72 -14.41
CA THR A 12 -43.78 -28.36 -14.95
C THR A 12 -43.47 -27.28 -13.92
N LEU A 13 -43.67 -27.55 -12.62
CA LEU A 13 -43.25 -26.65 -11.53
C LEU A 13 -41.72 -26.60 -11.35
N GLY A 14 -41.01 -27.72 -11.51
CA GLY A 14 -39.55 -27.77 -11.44
C GLY A 14 -38.86 -26.98 -12.56
N LEU A 15 -39.38 -27.01 -13.79
CA LEU A 15 -38.78 -26.31 -14.93
C LEU A 15 -39.04 -24.79 -14.91
N ARG A 16 -40.12 -24.30 -14.29
CA ARG A 16 -40.35 -22.85 -14.11
C ARG A 16 -39.53 -22.25 -12.95
N ALA A 17 -39.20 -23.04 -11.92
CA ALA A 17 -38.33 -22.60 -10.84
C ALA A 17 -36.87 -22.41 -11.28
N VAL A 18 -36.37 -23.23 -12.21
CA VAL A 18 -35.00 -23.11 -12.73
C VAL A 18 -34.89 -22.00 -13.79
N ALA A 19 -35.93 -21.75 -14.58
CA ALA A 19 -35.94 -20.64 -15.54
C ALA A 19 -36.08 -19.25 -14.87
N SER A 20 -36.64 -19.18 -13.65
CA SER A 20 -36.77 -17.92 -12.89
C SER A 20 -35.55 -17.60 -12.02
N ALA A 21 -34.66 -18.56 -11.76
CA ALA A 21 -33.44 -18.37 -10.97
C ALA A 21 -32.25 -17.84 -11.81
N ALA A 22 -32.35 -17.84 -13.15
CA ALA A 22 -31.29 -17.37 -14.05
C ALA A 22 -31.34 -15.85 -14.33
N SER A 23 -32.27 -15.11 -13.73
CA SER A 23 -32.43 -13.68 -13.98
C SER A 23 -32.69 -12.87 -12.70
N THR A 24 -32.15 -13.30 -11.56
CA THR A 24 -31.76 -12.35 -10.53
C THR A 24 -30.52 -11.64 -11.06
N ARG A 25 -30.72 -10.48 -11.72
CA ARG A 25 -29.66 -9.47 -11.78
C ARG A 25 -29.17 -9.36 -10.35
N SER A 26 -27.95 -9.83 -10.07
CA SER A 26 -27.30 -9.53 -8.79
C SER A 26 -27.56 -8.06 -8.57
N PRO A 27 -28.20 -7.67 -7.45
CA PRO A 27 -28.37 -6.26 -7.15
C PRO A 27 -27.00 -5.65 -7.40
N GLU A 28 -26.95 -4.65 -8.27
CA GLU A 28 -25.72 -3.94 -8.57
C GLU A 28 -25.33 -3.31 -7.23
N ILE A 29 -24.56 -4.07 -6.43
CA ILE A 29 -24.13 -3.67 -5.11
C ILE A 29 -23.37 -2.40 -5.39
N ALA A 30 -23.95 -1.29 -4.96
CA ALA A 30 -23.37 0.02 -5.14
C ALA A 30 -21.94 -0.08 -4.64
N ARG A 31 -20.97 0.05 -5.56
CA ARG A 31 -19.56 -0.03 -5.18
C ARG A 31 -19.35 1.04 -4.11
N PRO A 32 -18.77 0.67 -2.94
CA PRO A 32 -18.48 1.66 -1.93
C PRO A 32 -17.66 2.80 -2.56
N PRO A 33 -17.87 4.06 -2.12
CA PRO A 33 -17.15 5.19 -2.69
C PRO A 33 -15.65 4.95 -2.45
N SER A 34 -14.91 4.76 -3.55
CA SER A 34 -13.45 4.65 -3.49
C SER A 34 -12.88 5.92 -2.89
N LEU A 35 -11.89 5.79 -2.02
CA LEU A 35 -11.18 6.95 -1.50
C LEU A 35 -10.61 7.78 -2.66
N PRO A 36 -10.62 9.12 -2.53
CA PRO A 36 -9.98 9.96 -3.52
C PRO A 36 -8.50 9.56 -3.65
N TRP A 37 -8.08 9.43 -4.91
CA TRP A 37 -6.66 9.25 -5.20
C TRP A 37 -5.94 10.58 -4.95
N PRO A 38 -4.79 10.52 -4.29
CA PRO A 38 -3.96 11.70 -4.14
C PRO A 38 -3.42 12.16 -5.51
N PRO A 39 -3.01 13.43 -5.64
CA PRO A 39 -2.44 13.93 -6.89
C PRO A 39 -1.14 13.19 -7.25
N HIS A 40 -0.91 13.06 -8.55
CA HIS A 40 0.37 12.58 -9.08
C HIS A 40 1.48 13.59 -8.75
N PRO A 41 2.66 13.13 -8.30
CA PRO A 41 3.85 13.96 -8.29
C PRO A 41 4.09 14.56 -9.68
N ILE A 42 4.48 15.83 -9.73
CA ILE A 42 4.78 16.52 -10.99
C ILE A 42 6.17 16.11 -11.49
N ARG A 43 7.09 15.80 -10.57
CA ARG A 43 8.44 15.30 -10.82
C ARG A 43 9.08 14.69 -9.56
N CYS A 44 10.16 13.95 -9.75
CA CYS A 44 11.09 13.58 -8.68
C CYS A 44 12.17 14.66 -8.54
N ALA A 45 12.31 15.25 -7.35
CA ALA A 45 13.41 16.18 -7.08
C ALA A 45 14.75 15.42 -7.02
N PRO A 46 15.85 15.94 -7.61
CA PRO A 46 17.19 15.39 -7.43
C PRO A 46 17.76 15.76 -6.04
N ILE A 47 18.80 15.05 -5.60
CA ILE A 47 19.44 15.29 -4.30
C ILE A 47 20.05 16.70 -4.19
N ASP A 48 20.56 17.26 -5.28
CA ASP A 48 21.13 18.62 -5.29
C ASP A 48 20.08 19.67 -4.95
N GLU A 49 18.82 19.44 -5.32
CA GLU A 49 17.72 20.34 -4.97
C GLU A 49 17.39 20.28 -3.48
N LEU A 50 17.47 19.09 -2.84
CA LEU A 50 17.38 18.97 -1.39
C LEU A 50 18.48 19.78 -0.68
N ARG A 51 19.73 19.72 -1.18
CA ARG A 51 20.84 20.50 -0.62
C ARG A 51 20.60 22.00 -0.73
N LEU A 52 20.09 22.47 -1.87
CA LEU A 52 19.73 23.88 -2.06
C LEU A 52 18.62 24.31 -1.11
N LEU A 53 17.56 23.50 -0.92
CA LEU A 53 16.49 23.78 0.04
C LEU A 53 17.03 23.83 1.48
N ALA A 54 17.90 22.89 1.86
CA ALA A 54 18.53 22.88 3.17
C ALA A 54 19.33 24.16 3.44
N LEU A 55 20.12 24.62 2.46
CA LEU A 55 20.86 25.87 2.55
C LEU A 55 19.92 27.09 2.68
N GLN A 56 18.84 27.14 1.88
CA GLN A 56 17.87 28.23 1.87
C GLN A 56 17.11 28.35 3.20
N GLU A 57 16.74 27.23 3.80
CA GLU A 57 15.98 27.18 5.06
C GLU A 57 16.86 27.25 6.30
N GLY A 58 18.19 27.31 6.13
CA GLY A 58 19.18 27.39 7.21
C GLY A 58 19.29 26.10 8.03
N LEU A 59 19.10 24.94 7.40
CA LEU A 59 19.22 23.63 8.04
C LEU A 59 20.71 23.28 8.20
N PRO A 60 21.26 23.18 9.44
CA PRO A 60 22.70 23.01 9.66
C PRO A 60 23.14 21.54 9.51
N LEU A 61 22.84 20.91 8.37
CA LEU A 61 23.23 19.53 8.09
C LEU A 61 24.33 19.48 7.02
N PRO A 62 25.35 18.61 7.17
CA PRO A 62 26.30 18.34 6.11
C PRO A 62 25.63 17.56 4.95
N ASP A 63 26.16 17.68 3.73
CA ASP A 63 25.63 17.01 2.53
C ASP A 63 25.46 15.49 2.71
N ALA A 64 26.41 14.84 3.39
CA ALA A 64 26.34 13.40 3.65
C ALA A 64 25.12 13.00 4.50
N ALA A 65 24.71 13.86 5.45
CA ALA A 65 23.50 13.60 6.24
C ALA A 65 22.23 13.76 5.37
N LEU A 66 22.21 14.75 4.47
CA LEU A 66 21.09 14.93 3.54
C LEU A 66 20.97 13.76 2.55
N GLU A 67 22.09 13.23 2.05
CA GLU A 67 22.12 12.03 1.22
C GLU A 67 21.60 10.79 1.94
N MET A 68 21.96 10.62 3.21
CA MET A 68 21.49 9.50 4.05
C MET A 68 19.98 9.59 4.33
N LEU A 69 19.45 10.79 4.55
CA LEU A 69 18.03 11.01 4.84
C LEU A 69 17.15 11.04 3.59
N GLY A 70 17.70 11.46 2.45
CA GLY A 70 16.95 11.57 1.19
C GLY A 70 16.71 10.20 0.58
N ARG A 71 15.54 9.59 0.82
CA ARG A 71 15.19 8.29 0.22
C ARG A 71 14.30 8.46 -0.99
N ARG A 72 14.61 7.69 -2.04
CA ARG A 72 13.72 7.55 -3.18
C ARG A 72 12.58 6.61 -2.82
N THR A 73 11.37 7.05 -3.08
CA THR A 73 10.14 6.28 -2.87
C THR A 73 9.30 6.33 -4.15
N VAL A 74 8.42 5.36 -4.32
CA VAL A 74 7.53 5.29 -5.48
C VAL A 74 6.10 5.30 -4.99
N ARG A 75 5.38 6.37 -5.34
CA ARG A 75 3.96 6.48 -5.05
C ARG A 75 3.17 5.61 -6.03
N LEU A 76 2.15 4.93 -5.51
CA LEU A 76 1.21 4.16 -6.31
C LEU A 76 -0.09 4.96 -6.45
N THR A 77 -0.45 5.33 -7.68
CA THR A 77 -1.61 6.17 -7.99
C THR A 77 -2.57 5.45 -8.93
N GLY A 78 -3.89 5.55 -8.67
CA GLY A 78 -4.91 4.95 -9.52
C GLY A 78 -4.90 5.55 -10.92
N LEU A 79 -4.78 4.69 -11.93
CA LEU A 79 -4.86 5.12 -13.31
C LEU A 79 -6.31 5.44 -13.69
N ARG A 80 -6.51 6.55 -14.41
CA ARG A 80 -7.81 6.84 -15.02
C ARG A 80 -8.11 5.82 -16.14
N PRO A 81 -9.38 5.47 -16.37
CA PRO A 81 -9.76 4.66 -17.51
C PRO A 81 -9.22 5.26 -18.83
N GLY A 82 -8.58 4.42 -19.66
CA GLY A 82 -8.01 4.84 -20.95
C GLY A 82 -6.60 5.41 -20.91
N THR A 83 -5.94 5.44 -19.75
CA THR A 83 -4.52 5.85 -19.61
C THR A 83 -3.59 4.68 -19.99
N ARG A 84 -2.27 4.94 -20.08
CA ARG A 84 -1.18 4.02 -20.50
C ARG A 84 -1.21 2.62 -19.85
N VAL A 85 -0.35 1.73 -20.35
CA VAL A 85 -0.11 0.39 -19.78
C VAL A 85 0.16 0.53 -18.27
N ALA A 86 -0.67 -0.11 -17.45
CA ALA A 86 -0.47 -0.13 -16.00
C ALA A 86 0.85 -0.82 -15.65
N GLU A 87 1.58 -0.22 -14.72
CA GLU A 87 2.88 -0.71 -14.21
C GLU A 87 2.69 -1.51 -12.92
N ALA A 88 1.54 -1.34 -12.26
CA ALA A 88 1.16 -2.14 -11.11
C ALA A 88 -0.35 -2.40 -11.10
N TRP A 89 -0.77 -3.40 -10.34
CA TRP A 89 -2.17 -3.71 -10.07
C TRP A 89 -2.37 -3.96 -8.59
N LEU A 90 -3.38 -3.30 -8.02
CA LEU A 90 -3.85 -3.59 -6.67
C LEU A 90 -5.19 -4.33 -6.75
N ARG A 91 -5.22 -5.56 -6.26
CA ARG A 91 -6.45 -6.34 -6.05
C ARG A 91 -6.79 -6.31 -4.57
N THR A 92 -8.02 -5.91 -4.28
CA THR A 92 -8.59 -5.97 -2.93
C THR A 92 -9.79 -6.92 -2.94
N PRO A 93 -10.15 -7.51 -1.79
CA PRO A 93 -11.37 -8.27 -1.64
C PRO A 93 -12.61 -7.45 -2.05
N ALA A 94 -13.62 -8.15 -2.57
CA ALA A 94 -14.87 -7.50 -2.93
C ALA A 94 -15.60 -7.08 -1.65
N GLY A 95 -15.84 -5.78 -1.49
CA GLY A 95 -16.55 -5.27 -0.32
C GLY A 95 -15.64 -4.85 0.84
N LEU A 96 -14.33 -4.71 0.61
CA LEU A 96 -13.46 -3.94 1.50
C LEU A 96 -14.10 -2.56 1.71
N ASP A 97 -14.75 -2.39 2.84
CA ASP A 97 -15.54 -1.20 3.13
C ASP A 97 -14.62 -0.08 3.62
N ASN A 98 -15.21 1.09 3.90
CA ASN A 98 -14.44 2.21 4.42
C ASN A 98 -13.88 1.97 5.83
N THR A 99 -14.23 0.86 6.50
CA THR A 99 -13.78 0.55 7.87
C THR A 99 -12.33 0.07 7.90
N GLY A 100 -11.78 -0.37 6.76
CA GLY A 100 -10.40 -0.81 6.67
C GLY A 100 -10.16 -2.20 7.26
N ARG A 101 -11.22 -2.97 7.51
CA ARG A 101 -11.13 -4.35 8.00
C ARG A 101 -11.05 -5.35 6.84
N LEU A 102 -10.15 -6.31 6.97
CA LEU A 102 -10.09 -7.52 6.15
C LEU A 102 -10.78 -8.63 6.94
N SER A 103 -11.69 -9.36 6.30
CA SER A 103 -12.29 -10.57 6.86
C SER A 103 -11.28 -11.72 6.83
N ALA A 104 -11.48 -12.78 7.60
CA ALA A 104 -10.65 -13.99 7.55
C ALA A 104 -10.66 -14.60 6.13
N GLY A 105 -9.49 -15.06 5.65
CA GLY A 105 -9.33 -15.63 4.31
C GLY A 105 -9.33 -14.60 3.16
N GLU A 106 -9.55 -13.32 3.46
CA GLU A 106 -9.45 -12.27 2.46
C GLU A 106 -8.00 -11.93 2.13
N THR A 107 -7.74 -11.60 0.86
CA THR A 107 -6.40 -11.35 0.37
C THR A 107 -6.31 -10.04 -0.42
N ILE A 108 -5.35 -9.20 -0.06
CA ILE A 108 -4.90 -8.07 -0.88
C ILE A 108 -3.68 -8.51 -1.68
N VAL A 109 -3.69 -8.25 -2.99
CA VAL A 109 -2.54 -8.55 -3.85
C VAL A 109 -2.10 -7.30 -4.59
N LEU A 110 -0.84 -6.95 -4.43
CA LEU A 110 -0.16 -5.91 -5.20
C LEU A 110 0.85 -6.58 -6.14
N ASP A 111 0.63 -6.43 -7.44
CA ASP A 111 1.62 -6.83 -8.44
C ASP A 111 2.31 -5.60 -9.03
N ILE A 112 3.63 -5.65 -9.15
CA ILE A 112 4.46 -4.53 -9.61
C ILE A 112 5.38 -5.04 -10.73
N ASP A 113 5.37 -4.35 -11.87
CA ASP A 113 6.33 -4.56 -12.95
C ASP A 113 7.69 -4.00 -12.54
N ARG A 114 8.67 -4.87 -12.32
CA ARG A 114 10.01 -4.47 -11.88
C ARG A 114 10.83 -3.79 -12.98
N SER A 115 10.38 -3.90 -14.23
CA SER A 115 11.02 -3.27 -15.37
C SER A 115 10.52 -1.85 -15.62
N ALA A 116 9.56 -1.35 -14.85
CA ALA A 116 9.05 0.01 -14.96
C ALA A 116 10.16 1.05 -14.71
N ASP A 117 10.23 2.07 -15.57
CA ASP A 117 11.24 3.13 -15.51
C ASP A 117 11.26 3.85 -14.15
N ALA A 118 10.09 3.96 -13.50
CA ALA A 118 9.95 4.53 -12.16
C ALA A 118 10.79 3.81 -11.09
N LEU A 119 11.13 2.54 -11.31
CA LEU A 119 11.94 1.71 -10.42
C LEU A 119 13.42 1.63 -10.81
N ALA A 120 13.83 2.22 -11.93
CA ALA A 120 15.18 2.07 -12.47
C ALA A 120 16.31 2.50 -11.51
N ALA A 121 15.99 3.37 -10.55
CA ALA A 121 16.92 3.88 -9.54
C ALA A 121 16.53 3.47 -8.12
N THR A 122 15.90 2.30 -7.98
CA THR A 122 15.54 1.70 -6.68
C THR A 122 16.07 0.28 -6.57
N GLU A 123 16.09 -0.25 -5.36
CA GLU A 123 16.49 -1.65 -5.11
C GLU A 123 15.50 -2.68 -5.68
N LEU A 124 14.31 -2.25 -6.11
CA LEU A 124 13.29 -3.12 -6.69
C LEU A 124 13.47 -3.33 -8.20
N THR A 125 14.38 -2.60 -8.84
CA THR A 125 14.68 -2.74 -10.26
C THR A 125 14.98 -4.18 -10.63
N GLY A 126 14.53 -4.61 -11.82
CA GLY A 126 14.81 -5.94 -12.31
C GLY A 126 13.89 -6.33 -13.47
N THR A 127 13.79 -7.63 -13.70
CA THR A 127 12.82 -8.18 -14.65
C THR A 127 11.75 -8.96 -13.91
N GLY A 128 10.56 -9.02 -14.48
CA GLY A 128 9.47 -9.82 -13.94
C GLY A 128 8.55 -9.02 -13.02
N TRP A 129 7.79 -9.76 -12.22
CA TRP A 129 6.77 -9.21 -11.34
C TRP A 129 7.18 -9.41 -9.89
N LEU A 130 7.03 -8.36 -9.09
CA LEU A 130 7.00 -8.47 -7.64
C LEU A 130 5.53 -8.58 -7.24
N THR A 131 5.14 -9.72 -6.66
CA THR A 131 3.81 -9.92 -6.07
C THR A 131 3.94 -9.83 -4.55
N VAL A 132 3.18 -8.91 -3.95
CA VAL A 132 3.00 -8.78 -2.51
C VAL A 132 1.57 -9.20 -2.20
N GLU A 133 1.44 -10.30 -1.48
CA GLU A 133 0.17 -10.89 -1.09
C GLU A 133 0.01 -10.83 0.42
N LEU A 134 -1.07 -10.22 0.86
CA LEU A 134 -1.44 -10.04 2.26
C LEU A 134 -2.73 -10.80 2.50
N SER A 135 -2.65 -11.89 3.26
CA SER A 135 -3.83 -12.63 3.72
C SER A 135 -3.97 -12.53 5.23
N THR A 136 -5.21 -12.66 5.68
CA THR A 136 -5.55 -12.89 7.09
C THR A 136 -5.65 -14.40 7.30
N ASP A 137 -4.93 -14.94 8.30
CA ASP A 137 -5.08 -16.35 8.68
C ASP A 137 -6.52 -16.61 9.18
N GLU A 138 -7.08 -17.76 8.80
CA GLU A 138 -8.42 -18.21 9.23
C GLU A 138 -8.40 -18.88 10.63
N ASP A 139 -7.21 -19.14 11.19
CA ASP A 139 -6.98 -20.12 12.26
C ASP A 139 -6.85 -19.54 13.69
N GLU A 140 -7.49 -18.41 13.99
CA GLU A 140 -7.73 -18.08 15.41
C GLU A 140 -9.07 -18.71 15.83
N ASP A 141 -8.96 -19.97 16.31
CA ASP A 141 -10.01 -20.66 17.04
C ASP A 141 -10.69 -19.68 18.01
N GLU A 142 -12.02 -19.58 17.89
CA GLU A 142 -12.94 -18.80 18.70
C GLU A 142 -12.51 -18.75 20.19
N ASP A 143 -11.91 -17.66 20.65
CA ASP A 143 -11.96 -17.31 22.07
C ASP A 143 -12.17 -15.79 22.26
N ASP A 144 -13.43 -15.49 22.57
CA ASP A 144 -14.01 -14.28 23.14
C ASP A 144 -13.07 -13.08 23.40
N GLY A 145 -13.16 -12.07 22.54
CA GLY A 145 -12.67 -10.74 22.87
C GLY A 145 -12.69 -9.80 21.70
N ASP A 146 -13.55 -8.78 21.77
CA ASP A 146 -13.69 -7.65 20.85
C ASP A 146 -12.42 -6.77 20.88
N LEU A 147 -11.27 -7.34 20.51
CA LEU A 147 -10.01 -6.62 20.41
C LEU A 147 -9.98 -5.87 19.07
N PRO A 148 -9.60 -4.58 19.07
CA PRO A 148 -9.35 -3.87 17.82
C PRO A 148 -8.28 -4.63 17.04
N VAL A 149 -8.39 -4.59 15.70
CA VAL A 149 -7.47 -5.22 14.73
C VAL A 149 -6.07 -4.58 14.76
N VAL A 150 -5.53 -4.30 15.94
CA VAL A 150 -4.09 -4.26 16.25
C VAL A 150 -3.67 -5.72 16.49
N GLY A 151 -4.00 -6.57 15.52
CA GLY A 151 -3.82 -8.00 15.55
C GLY A 151 -2.88 -8.35 14.40
N ARG A 152 -1.80 -9.04 14.74
CA ARG A 152 -0.71 -9.41 13.83
C ARG A 152 -1.28 -10.00 12.54
N SER A 153 -1.28 -9.25 11.43
CA SER A 153 -1.62 -9.82 10.13
C SER A 153 -0.54 -10.83 9.78
N ARG A 154 -0.87 -12.11 9.92
CA ARG A 154 0.00 -13.22 9.60
C ARG A 154 -0.39 -13.75 8.24
N CYS A 155 0.54 -13.50 7.33
CA CYS A 155 0.85 -14.20 6.09
C CYS A 155 1.01 -13.17 4.98
N LEU A 156 2.28 -12.80 4.83
CA LEU A 156 2.74 -11.92 3.77
C LEU A 156 3.61 -12.77 2.86
N ARG A 157 3.07 -13.12 1.70
CA ARG A 157 3.84 -13.80 0.65
C ARG A 157 4.40 -12.74 -0.30
N ILE A 158 5.72 -12.65 -0.34
CA ILE A 158 6.43 -11.92 -1.37
C ILE A 158 6.98 -12.92 -2.37
N GLU A 159 6.64 -12.74 -3.65
CA GLU A 159 7.08 -13.62 -4.72
C GLU A 159 7.62 -12.81 -5.90
N PHE A 160 8.75 -13.28 -6.47
CA PHE A 160 9.25 -12.80 -7.75
C PHE A 160 8.83 -13.76 -8.85
N ARG A 161 7.98 -13.28 -9.76
CA ARG A 161 7.49 -14.08 -10.89
C ARG A 161 8.18 -13.72 -12.18
N HIS A 162 8.20 -14.67 -13.10
CA HIS A 162 8.84 -14.51 -14.40
C HIS A 162 8.11 -13.45 -15.26
N PRO A 163 8.79 -12.66 -16.13
CA PRO A 163 8.17 -11.63 -16.97
C PRO A 163 6.98 -12.09 -17.84
N ARG A 164 6.97 -13.38 -18.22
CA ARG A 164 5.91 -13.98 -19.04
C ARG A 164 4.62 -14.27 -18.26
N GLU A 165 4.69 -14.34 -16.94
CA GLU A 165 3.56 -14.62 -16.06
C GLU A 165 2.87 -13.31 -15.67
N ARG A 166 2.37 -12.60 -16.69
CA ARG A 166 1.67 -11.34 -16.45
C ARG A 166 0.48 -11.60 -15.52
N PRO A 167 0.39 -10.92 -14.36
CA PRO A 167 -0.73 -11.09 -13.47
C PRO A 167 -2.05 -10.78 -14.16
N SER A 168 -3.10 -11.48 -13.75
CA SER A 168 -4.44 -11.19 -14.24
C SER A 168 -4.84 -9.77 -13.83
N ALA A 169 -5.03 -8.90 -14.81
CA ALA A 169 -5.59 -7.56 -14.60
C ALA A 169 -7.07 -7.61 -14.18
N ARG A 170 -7.71 -8.78 -14.22
CA ARG A 170 -9.13 -8.94 -13.91
C ARG A 170 -9.39 -8.61 -12.44
N GLY A 171 -10.24 -7.61 -12.20
CA GLY A 171 -10.63 -7.18 -10.87
C GLY A 171 -9.58 -6.36 -10.12
N GLY A 172 -8.40 -6.11 -10.72
CA GLY A 172 -7.38 -5.24 -10.16
C GLY A 172 -7.58 -3.79 -10.56
N LEU A 173 -7.30 -2.88 -9.63
CA LEU A 173 -7.14 -1.47 -9.94
C LEU A 173 -5.78 -1.25 -10.61
N PRO A 174 -5.73 -0.73 -11.85
CA PRO A 174 -4.47 -0.38 -12.48
C PRO A 174 -3.84 0.82 -11.77
N LEU A 175 -2.54 0.72 -11.54
CA LEU A 175 -1.74 1.73 -10.84
C LEU A 175 -0.60 2.23 -11.73
N GLN A 176 -0.25 3.50 -11.55
CA GLN A 176 0.96 4.14 -12.05
C GLN A 176 1.98 4.28 -10.94
N LEU A 177 3.26 4.16 -11.30
CA LEU A 177 4.38 4.33 -10.40
C LEU A 177 4.96 5.74 -10.55
N ASP A 178 4.87 6.55 -9.49
CA ASP A 178 5.37 7.92 -9.51
C ASP A 178 6.54 8.10 -8.51
N PRO A 179 7.81 8.12 -8.99
CA PRO A 179 8.97 8.25 -8.12
C PRO A 179 9.08 9.67 -7.56
N HIS A 180 9.48 9.78 -6.29
CA HIS A 180 9.78 11.07 -5.65
C HIS A 180 10.84 10.89 -4.55
N LEU A 181 11.46 12.00 -4.15
CA LEU A 181 12.38 12.06 -3.01
C LEU A 181 11.58 12.36 -1.74
N GLN A 182 11.80 11.58 -0.70
CA GLN A 182 11.14 11.71 0.59
C GLN A 182 12.17 11.89 1.70
N LEU A 183 11.85 12.81 2.61
CA LEU A 183 12.53 12.94 3.90
C LEU A 183 11.69 12.28 5.00
N PRO A 184 12.31 11.69 6.01
CA PRO A 184 11.57 11.15 7.13
C PRO A 184 10.96 12.26 8.00
N ARG A 185 10.04 11.89 8.88
CA ARG A 185 9.46 12.84 9.84
C ARG A 185 10.48 13.23 10.91
N VAL A 186 10.29 14.42 11.49
CA VAL A 186 11.27 15.00 12.43
C VAL A 186 11.51 14.13 13.67
N TRP A 187 10.51 13.35 14.10
CA TRP A 187 10.61 12.42 15.24
C TRP A 187 11.16 11.04 14.87
N SER A 188 11.47 10.78 13.60
CA SER A 188 12.08 9.51 13.20
C SER A 188 13.48 9.36 13.77
N GLU A 189 13.88 8.14 14.10
CA GLU A 189 15.20 7.81 14.65
C GLU A 189 16.36 8.42 13.81
N PRO A 190 16.42 8.29 12.46
CA PRO A 190 17.50 8.88 11.68
C PRO A 190 17.62 10.41 11.79
N VAL A 191 16.53 11.11 12.16
CA VAL A 191 16.56 12.57 12.37
C VAL A 191 16.91 12.90 13.81
N GLN A 192 16.43 12.11 14.77
CA GLN A 192 16.76 12.28 16.18
C GLN A 192 18.26 12.11 16.44
N GLU A 193 18.90 11.15 15.76
CA GLU A 193 20.34 10.90 15.83
C GLU A 193 21.21 12.08 15.39
N LEU A 194 20.66 13.00 14.58
CA LEU A 194 21.39 14.20 14.14
C LEU A 194 21.54 15.25 15.25
N GLY A 195 20.83 15.09 16.37
CA GLY A 195 20.95 16.00 17.51
C GLY A 195 20.51 17.44 17.19
N LEU A 196 19.57 17.61 16.25
CA LEU A 196 19.06 18.92 15.87
C LEU A 196 18.39 19.60 17.07
N ASP A 197 18.80 20.84 17.35
CA ASP A 197 18.11 21.70 18.31
C ASP A 197 16.73 22.14 17.78
N THR A 198 15.98 22.89 18.58
CA THR A 198 14.63 23.36 18.20
C THR A 198 14.63 24.14 16.89
N ALA A 199 15.66 24.96 16.63
CA ALA A 199 15.74 25.77 15.42
C ALA A 199 16.05 24.88 14.19
N GLY A 200 16.97 23.93 14.34
CA GLY A 200 17.31 22.93 13.32
C GLY A 200 16.13 22.02 12.99
N GLN A 201 15.36 21.56 13.98
CA GLN A 201 14.14 20.78 13.78
C GLN A 201 13.09 21.59 13.00
N ALA A 202 12.90 22.88 13.34
CA ALA A 202 11.99 23.75 12.61
C ALA A 202 12.45 23.97 11.16
N ALA A 203 13.75 24.17 10.93
CA ALA A 203 14.32 24.26 9.58
C ALA A 203 14.10 22.95 8.80
N TYR A 204 14.33 21.80 9.44
CA TYR A 204 14.11 20.49 8.84
C TYR A 204 12.67 20.28 8.38
N VAL A 205 11.69 20.69 9.20
CA VAL A 205 10.27 20.64 8.82
C VAL A 205 10.00 21.51 7.59
N ARG A 206 10.51 22.75 7.55
CA ARG A 206 10.35 23.62 6.37
C ARG A 206 10.96 23.03 5.10
N VAL A 207 12.16 22.43 5.20
CA VAL A 207 12.80 21.75 4.07
C VAL A 207 11.92 20.59 3.58
N ARG A 208 11.36 19.78 4.49
CA ARG A 208 10.43 18.70 4.13
C ARG A 208 9.19 19.22 3.40
N ASP A 209 8.60 20.30 3.91
CA ASP A 209 7.41 20.92 3.32
C ASP A 209 7.69 21.46 1.92
N ARG A 210 8.79 22.19 1.75
CA ARG A 210 9.22 22.74 0.44
C ARG A 210 9.59 21.65 -0.55
N LEU A 211 10.24 20.58 -0.11
CA LEU A 211 10.57 19.44 -0.97
C LEU A 211 9.30 18.75 -1.48
N ALA A 212 8.28 18.58 -0.63
CA ALA A 212 7.00 18.03 -1.04
C ALA A 212 6.28 18.95 -2.04
N GLU A 213 6.18 20.25 -1.73
CA GLU A 213 5.55 21.26 -2.59
C GLU A 213 6.19 21.29 -3.99
N THR A 214 7.52 21.26 -4.05
CA THR A 214 8.31 21.26 -5.30
C THR A 214 8.02 20.07 -6.20
N GLN A 215 7.58 18.96 -5.60
CA GLN A 215 7.19 17.73 -6.30
C GLN A 215 5.67 17.65 -6.54
N GLY A 216 4.90 18.67 -6.17
CA GLY A 216 3.43 18.68 -6.29
C GLY A 216 2.73 17.83 -5.23
N LEU A 217 3.35 17.67 -4.06
CA LEU A 217 2.87 16.83 -2.96
C LEU A 217 2.63 17.66 -1.70
N GLU A 218 1.84 17.10 -0.79
CA GLU A 218 1.74 17.61 0.58
C GLU A 218 2.70 16.79 1.45
N ALA A 219 3.45 17.45 2.34
CA ALA A 219 4.44 16.77 3.18
C ALA A 219 3.82 15.85 4.23
N ASP A 220 2.61 16.19 4.70
CA ASP A 220 1.89 15.45 5.75
C ASP A 220 0.57 14.91 5.22
N GLN A 221 0.61 13.93 4.33
CA GLN A 221 -0.58 13.15 3.95
C GLN A 221 -0.96 12.10 5.02
N GLY A 222 -0.65 12.42 6.27
CA GLY A 222 -0.84 11.60 7.47
C GLY A 222 -2.30 11.22 7.70
N ALA A 223 -2.48 10.23 8.58
CA ALA A 223 -3.76 9.66 8.98
C ALA A 223 -4.79 10.75 9.32
N GLY A 224 -5.68 11.04 8.37
CA GLY A 224 -6.67 12.12 8.50
C GLY A 224 -7.15 12.70 7.18
N ALA A 225 -6.30 12.69 6.14
CA ALA A 225 -6.67 13.24 4.83
C ALA A 225 -7.73 12.40 4.08
N GLY A 226 -8.01 11.16 4.54
CA GLY A 226 -8.95 10.25 3.87
C GLY A 226 -8.52 9.86 2.45
N LEU A 227 -7.22 9.96 2.14
CA LEU A 227 -6.63 9.61 0.85
C LEU A 227 -6.07 8.19 0.88
N ALA A 228 -6.20 7.48 -0.23
CA ALA A 228 -5.53 6.20 -0.44
C ALA A 228 -4.03 6.44 -0.70
N LEU A 229 -3.18 6.18 0.29
CA LEU A 229 -1.75 6.43 0.24
C LEU A 229 -0.96 5.12 0.14
N HIS A 230 -0.86 4.64 -1.10
CA HIS A 230 -0.08 3.47 -1.46
C HIS A 230 1.32 3.90 -1.93
N ARG A 231 2.38 3.24 -1.45
CA ARG A 231 3.76 3.51 -1.85
C ARG A 231 4.65 2.28 -1.76
N LEU A 232 5.79 2.33 -2.46
CA LEU A 232 6.91 1.41 -2.34
C LEU A 232 8.11 2.18 -1.77
N LEU A 233 8.88 1.52 -0.91
CA LEU A 233 10.10 2.08 -0.32
C LEU A 233 9.88 3.38 0.45
N GLY A 234 10.99 4.02 0.84
CA GLY A 234 10.99 5.30 1.56
C GLY A 234 10.82 5.13 3.06
N TYR A 235 10.06 6.04 3.65
CA TYR A 235 9.77 6.07 5.08
C TYR A 235 8.30 5.74 5.33
N PRO A 236 7.97 5.01 6.42
CA PRO A 236 6.59 4.77 6.79
C PRO A 236 5.91 6.10 7.11
N ASP A 237 4.65 6.24 6.70
CA ASP A 237 3.80 7.34 7.18
C ASP A 237 3.28 7.05 8.59
N ASP A 238 4.22 6.96 9.52
CA ASP A 238 3.98 6.67 10.93
C ASP A 238 3.89 7.98 11.73
N THR A 239 2.82 8.10 12.51
CA THR A 239 2.60 9.24 13.41
C THR A 239 3.31 9.08 14.76
N SER A 240 3.65 7.85 15.18
CA SER A 240 4.30 7.60 16.48
C SER A 240 5.82 7.54 16.40
N GLY A 241 6.39 7.22 15.23
CA GLY A 241 7.82 6.95 15.07
C GLY A 241 8.27 5.60 15.64
N THR A 242 7.33 4.77 16.12
CA THR A 242 7.62 3.49 16.78
C THR A 242 7.61 2.31 15.82
N MET A 243 7.14 2.48 14.58
CA MET A 243 7.00 1.36 13.65
C MET A 243 8.28 0.56 13.39
N PRO A 244 9.47 1.17 13.18
CA PRO A 244 10.70 0.38 13.01
C PRO A 244 11.01 -0.52 14.21
N ALA A 245 10.80 -0.02 15.43
CA ALA A 245 10.99 -0.80 16.65
C ALA A 245 9.99 -1.95 16.78
N GLU A 246 8.71 -1.70 16.47
CA GLU A 246 7.67 -2.75 16.45
C GLU A 246 7.94 -3.82 15.39
N CYS A 247 8.49 -3.44 14.24
CA CYS A 247 8.94 -4.39 13.23
C CYS A 247 10.05 -5.27 13.78
N ALA A 248 11.07 -4.68 14.39
CA ALA A 248 12.19 -5.43 14.97
C ALA A 248 11.74 -6.37 16.09
N GLU A 249 10.73 -5.99 16.88
CA GLU A 249 10.14 -6.85 17.91
C GLU A 249 9.45 -8.07 17.31
N ILE A 250 8.71 -7.91 16.21
CA ILE A 250 7.96 -9.00 15.58
C ILE A 250 8.86 -9.90 14.74
N ALA A 251 9.77 -9.29 13.99
CA ALA A 251 10.54 -9.92 12.93
C ALA A 251 11.92 -10.41 13.40
N GLY A 252 12.36 -9.93 14.57
CA GLY A 252 13.70 -10.10 15.09
C GLY A 252 14.66 -8.95 14.71
N PRO A 253 15.85 -8.91 15.33
CA PRO A 253 16.84 -7.87 15.06
C PRO A 253 17.31 -7.92 13.60
N GLY A 254 17.45 -6.76 12.97
CA GLY A 254 17.91 -6.62 11.60
C GLY A 254 17.68 -5.22 11.04
N GLU A 255 18.27 -4.95 9.88
CA GLU A 255 18.04 -3.71 9.13
C GLU A 255 16.78 -3.84 8.29
N TRP A 256 15.62 -3.49 8.86
CA TRP A 256 14.35 -3.58 8.17
C TRP A 256 14.13 -2.39 7.24
N THR A 257 13.77 -2.66 6.00
CA THR A 257 13.36 -1.63 5.03
C THR A 257 11.90 -1.80 4.67
N LEU A 258 11.17 -0.68 4.61
CA LEU A 258 9.80 -0.66 4.14
C LEU A 258 9.79 -1.06 2.67
N LEU A 259 9.18 -2.18 2.33
CA LEU A 259 8.95 -2.57 0.95
C LEU A 259 7.73 -1.86 0.38
N ALA A 260 6.60 -1.94 1.07
CA ALA A 260 5.34 -1.35 0.63
C ALA A 260 4.51 -0.83 1.80
N GLN A 261 3.75 0.23 1.56
CA GLN A 261 2.70 0.70 2.46
C GLN A 261 1.42 0.80 1.64
N LEU A 262 0.33 0.19 2.13
CA LEU A 262 -0.96 0.14 1.47
C LEU A 262 -2.04 0.70 2.39
N SER A 263 -2.81 1.67 1.92
CA SER A 263 -4.03 2.09 2.61
C SER A 263 -5.12 1.04 2.45
N ILE A 264 -5.76 0.68 3.57
CA ILE A 264 -6.93 -0.20 3.63
C ILE A 264 -8.05 0.61 4.30
N GLY A 265 -9.03 1.04 3.51
CA GLY A 265 -10.06 1.96 4.01
C GLY A 265 -9.49 3.31 4.47
N ARG A 266 -10.25 4.05 5.28
CA ARG A 266 -9.94 5.45 5.64
C ARG A 266 -8.85 5.61 6.69
N ALA A 267 -8.78 4.67 7.61
CA ALA A 267 -7.97 4.78 8.81
C ALA A 267 -6.80 3.79 8.81
N SER A 268 -6.94 2.66 8.10
CA SER A 268 -5.99 1.57 8.25
C SER A 268 -4.94 1.55 7.15
N ARG A 269 -3.76 1.07 7.52
CA ARG A 269 -2.59 0.94 6.65
C ARG A 269 -1.87 -0.35 6.97
N VAL A 270 -1.47 -1.06 5.92
CA VAL A 270 -0.54 -2.18 6.03
C VAL A 270 0.84 -1.74 5.60
N PHE A 271 1.83 -2.08 6.40
CA PHE A 271 3.24 -1.84 6.14
C PHE A 271 3.92 -3.18 5.99
N VAL A 272 4.58 -3.36 4.86
CA VAL A 272 5.27 -4.57 4.43
C VAL A 272 6.76 -4.27 4.54
N TRP A 273 7.46 -4.98 5.41
CA TRP A 273 8.88 -4.78 5.69
C TRP A 273 9.70 -5.98 5.25
N THR A 274 10.88 -5.74 4.69
CA THR A 274 11.81 -6.78 4.24
C THR A 274 13.20 -6.54 4.83
N ALA A 275 13.93 -7.63 5.07
CA ALA A 275 15.32 -7.59 5.49
C ALA A 275 16.26 -7.62 4.26
N PRO A 276 17.50 -7.10 4.36
CA PRO A 276 18.42 -7.02 3.24
C PRO A 276 18.88 -8.42 2.84
N GLY A 277 19.11 -8.62 1.54
CA GLY A 277 19.73 -9.83 1.02
C GLY A 277 18.80 -11.04 0.87
N ASP A 278 17.52 -10.93 1.22
CA ASP A 278 16.63 -12.08 1.17
C ASP A 278 15.19 -11.67 0.81
N ALA A 279 15.00 -11.36 -0.47
CA ALA A 279 13.71 -10.92 -0.99
C ALA A 279 12.61 -12.00 -0.90
N GLY A 280 12.89 -13.17 -0.31
CA GLY A 280 11.92 -14.23 -0.07
C GLY A 280 11.92 -14.87 1.33
N SER A 281 12.83 -14.57 2.26
CA SER A 281 12.93 -15.37 3.51
C SER A 281 12.35 -14.70 4.75
N ARG A 282 12.29 -13.36 4.80
CA ARG A 282 11.87 -12.64 6.00
C ARG A 282 11.07 -11.40 5.66
N THR A 283 9.78 -11.45 5.98
CA THR A 283 8.86 -10.36 5.74
C THR A 283 7.89 -10.22 6.89
N VAL A 284 7.59 -8.97 7.27
CA VAL A 284 6.58 -8.67 8.29
C VAL A 284 5.57 -7.67 7.76
N GLY A 285 4.29 -8.05 7.91
CA GLY A 285 3.14 -7.19 7.69
C GLY A 285 2.67 -6.61 9.02
N LEU A 286 2.59 -5.28 9.12
CA LEU A 286 1.99 -4.58 10.24
C LEU A 286 0.75 -3.84 9.78
N LEU A 287 -0.40 -4.16 10.36
CA LEU A 287 -1.64 -3.42 10.19
C LEU A 287 -1.79 -2.42 11.34
N ARG A 288 -2.05 -1.15 11.01
CA ARG A 288 -2.41 -0.08 11.95
C ARG A 288 -3.62 0.67 11.44
#